data_AF-A0A1F2Z3Y6-F1
#
_entry.id   AF-A0A1F2Z3Y6-F1
#
_cell.length_a   1.000
_cell.length_b   1.000
_cell.length_c   1.000
_cell.angle_alpha   90.00
_cell.angle_beta   90.00
_cell.angle_gamma   90.00
#
_symmetry.space_group_name_H-M   'P 1'
#
loop_
_entity.id
_entity.type
_entity.pdbx_description
1 polymer ?
#
loop_
_entity_poly.entity_id
_entity_poly.type
_entity_poly.pdbx_seq_one_letter_code
_entity_poly.pdbx_strand_id
1 'polypeptide(L)'
;MSGPDILREVEESLRAEKAAKFWKENGTIVLAVVAAAILGTAAQSFWTAHKRSQNEVSTSQFLDALKDKAPIPALEKLSKEEKGSGSALAGLNGAAIAIDKKDWASAMTAYKNVIDNKSVDKAYKDLAIIQMVSIQLDHDEKATGADLLKSLSPLIADKKSPWNSKAIFISALVKASKNNDLAGAQSDLDTLSSMTNLPASFMDQVKALSEVYKIKMGSK
;
A
#
# COMPACT_ATOMS: atom_id res chain seq x y z
N MET A 1 46.11 57.03 -24.47
CA MET A 1 44.90 56.61 -23.74
C MET A 1 45.13 55.21 -23.21
N SER A 2 45.73 55.08 -22.03
CA SER A 2 46.00 53.79 -21.37
C SER A 2 45.89 54.06 -19.86
N GLY A 3 44.74 53.73 -19.28
CA GLY A 3 44.33 54.26 -17.96
C GLY A 3 43.35 53.39 -17.15
N PRO A 4 42.73 52.32 -17.68
CA PRO A 4 41.97 51.38 -16.84
C PRO A 4 42.56 49.97 -16.67
N ASP A 5 43.48 49.49 -17.54
CA ASP A 5 43.85 48.06 -17.56
C ASP A 5 44.84 47.63 -16.46
N ILE A 6 45.78 48.50 -16.08
CA ILE A 6 46.83 48.17 -15.10
C ILE A 6 46.25 47.95 -13.68
N LEU A 7 45.11 48.58 -13.36
CA LEU A 7 44.44 48.40 -12.07
C LEU A 7 43.69 47.05 -11.96
N ARG A 8 43.21 46.51 -13.09
CA ARG A 8 42.60 45.16 -13.13
C ARG A 8 43.64 44.05 -12.99
N GLU A 9 44.82 44.24 -13.57
CA GLU A 9 45.92 43.26 -13.56
C GLU A 9 46.49 43.05 -12.13
N VAL A 10 46.48 44.10 -11.31
CA VAL A 10 46.89 44.03 -9.90
C VAL A 10 45.81 43.40 -9.00
N GLU A 11 44.52 43.64 -9.25
CA GLU A 11 43.44 42.94 -8.54
C GLU A 11 43.34 41.45 -8.91
N GLU A 12 43.62 41.08 -10.15
CA GLU A 12 43.62 39.68 -10.61
C GLU A 12 44.71 38.83 -9.96
N SER A 13 45.93 39.36 -9.84
CA SER A 13 47.04 38.66 -9.17
C SER A 13 46.79 38.44 -7.66
N LEU A 14 46.19 39.42 -6.97
CA LEU A 14 45.77 39.30 -5.56
C LEU A 14 44.61 38.31 -5.36
N ARG A 15 43.71 38.16 -6.33
CA ARG A 15 42.65 37.13 -6.30
C ARG A 15 43.22 35.73 -6.52
N ALA A 16 44.13 35.58 -7.47
CA ALA A 16 44.77 34.29 -7.76
C ALA A 16 45.56 33.77 -6.55
N GLU A 17 46.27 34.65 -5.83
CA GLU A 17 47.06 34.29 -4.66
C GLU A 17 46.19 33.88 -3.46
N LYS A 18 45.05 34.56 -3.24
CA LYS A 18 44.06 34.17 -2.22
C LYS A 18 43.38 32.85 -2.55
N ALA A 19 43.03 32.62 -3.81
CA ALA A 19 42.47 31.34 -4.26
C ALA A 19 43.48 30.20 -4.10
N ALA A 20 44.74 30.44 -4.44
CA ALA A 20 45.82 29.46 -4.27
C ALA A 20 46.09 29.14 -2.79
N LYS A 21 46.09 30.14 -1.89
CA LYS A 21 46.24 29.93 -0.45
C LYS A 21 45.08 29.14 0.14
N PHE A 22 43.84 29.48 -0.24
CA PHE A 22 42.64 28.75 0.18
C PHE A 22 42.67 27.29 -0.31
N TRP A 23 43.12 27.04 -1.55
CA TRP A 23 43.28 25.71 -2.11
C TRP A 23 44.40 24.91 -1.43
N LYS A 24 45.49 25.57 -1.01
CA LYS A 24 46.61 24.94 -0.29
C LYS A 24 46.25 24.55 1.14
N GLU A 25 45.40 25.33 1.82
CA GLU A 25 44.94 25.07 3.19
C GLU A 25 43.71 24.14 3.24
N ASN A 26 42.76 24.27 2.31
CA ASN A 26 41.47 23.55 2.34
C ASN A 26 41.30 22.54 1.21
N GLY A 27 42.25 22.41 0.27
CA GLY A 27 42.11 21.55 -0.91
C GLY A 27 41.83 20.09 -0.59
N THR A 28 42.44 19.55 0.48
CA THR A 28 42.16 18.19 0.95
C THR A 28 40.73 18.03 1.47
N ILE A 29 40.21 19.04 2.18
CA ILE A 29 38.83 19.04 2.71
C ILE A 29 37.83 19.18 1.56
N VAL A 30 38.07 20.09 0.62
CA VAL A 30 37.23 20.27 -0.58
C VAL A 30 37.19 18.98 -1.40
N LEU A 31 38.34 18.32 -1.61
CA LEU A 31 38.42 17.05 -2.33
C LEU A 31 37.68 15.93 -1.58
N ALA A 32 37.78 15.87 -0.25
CA ALA A 32 37.06 14.90 0.57
C ALA A 32 35.54 15.10 0.50
N VAL A 33 35.06 16.36 0.52
CA VAL A 33 33.64 16.69 0.39
C VAL A 33 33.10 16.33 -0.99
N VAL A 34 33.86 16.62 -2.06
CA VAL A 34 33.48 16.24 -3.43
C VAL A 34 33.46 14.72 -3.58
N ALA A 35 34.45 14.01 -3.05
CA ALA A 35 34.47 12.55 -3.04
C ALA A 35 33.28 11.95 -2.26
N ALA A 36 32.95 12.51 -1.10
CA ALA A 36 31.78 12.09 -0.31
C ALA A 36 30.46 12.35 -1.03
N ALA A 37 30.34 13.47 -1.76
CA ALA A 37 29.16 13.77 -2.57
C ALA A 37 29.01 12.80 -3.75
N ILE A 38 30.12 12.44 -4.42
CA ILE A 38 30.14 11.43 -5.49
C ILE A 38 29.76 10.06 -4.95
N LEU A 39 30.33 9.64 -3.81
CA LEU A 39 30.01 8.37 -3.15
C LEU A 39 28.56 8.33 -2.63
N GLY A 40 28.06 9.43 -2.08
CA GLY A 40 26.67 9.56 -1.65
C GLY A 40 25.70 9.48 -2.82
N THR A 41 26.03 10.10 -3.95
CA THR A 41 25.22 10.02 -5.18
C THR A 41 25.29 8.62 -5.80
N ALA A 42 26.45 7.97 -5.77
CA ALA A 42 26.62 6.59 -6.22
C ALA A 42 25.85 5.60 -5.34
N ALA A 43 25.84 5.79 -4.01
CA ALA A 43 25.07 4.98 -3.07
C ALA A 43 23.55 5.19 -3.25
N GLN A 44 23.11 6.42 -3.43
CA GLN A 44 21.72 6.75 -3.74
C GLN A 44 21.30 6.16 -5.10
N SER A 45 22.14 6.28 -6.12
CA SER A 45 21.90 5.71 -7.45
C SER A 45 21.85 4.18 -7.41
N PHE A 46 22.73 3.54 -6.64
CA PHE A 46 22.71 2.09 -6.41
C PHE A 46 21.42 1.64 -5.70
N TRP A 47 20.98 2.37 -4.67
CA TRP A 47 19.72 2.10 -3.98
C TRP A 47 18.50 2.28 -4.89
N THR A 48 18.54 3.30 -5.76
CA THR A 48 17.47 3.62 -6.70
C THR A 48 17.45 2.63 -7.87
N ALA A 49 18.60 2.24 -8.40
CA ALA A 49 18.75 1.24 -9.45
C ALA A 49 18.33 -0.15 -8.97
N HIS A 50 18.62 -0.51 -7.72
CA HIS A 50 18.13 -1.76 -7.12
C HIS A 50 16.60 -1.77 -6.95
N LYS A 51 15.98 -0.61 -6.70
CA LYS A 51 14.52 -0.42 -6.70
C LYS A 51 13.90 -0.40 -8.11
N ARG A 52 14.59 0.18 -9.10
CA ARG A 52 14.08 0.31 -10.48
C ARG A 52 14.22 -0.98 -11.28
N SER A 53 15.32 -1.72 -11.10
CA SER A 53 15.58 -3.02 -11.73
C SER A 53 14.57 -4.09 -11.32
N GLN A 54 14.04 -4.05 -10.09
CA GLN A 54 12.95 -4.93 -9.68
C GLN A 54 11.60 -4.55 -10.33
N ASN A 55 11.36 -3.26 -10.57
CA ASN A 55 10.08 -2.79 -11.10
C ASN A 55 9.92 -2.98 -12.61
N GLU A 56 10.99 -2.90 -13.40
CA GLU A 56 10.91 -3.06 -14.87
C GLU A 56 10.62 -4.51 -15.28
N VAL A 57 11.24 -5.48 -14.62
CA VAL A 57 10.99 -6.92 -14.85
C VAL A 57 9.61 -7.33 -14.33
N SER A 58 9.21 -6.82 -13.17
CA SER A 58 7.89 -7.09 -12.59
C SER A 58 6.75 -6.50 -13.44
N THR A 59 6.93 -5.29 -14.00
CA THR A 59 5.91 -4.64 -14.84
C THR A 59 5.72 -5.37 -16.18
N SER A 60 6.81 -5.77 -16.85
CA SER A 60 6.69 -6.50 -18.12
C SER A 60 6.05 -7.89 -17.92
N GLN A 61 6.51 -8.64 -16.91
CA GLN A 61 5.94 -9.95 -16.59
C GLN A 61 4.47 -9.85 -16.15
N PHE A 62 4.11 -8.79 -15.43
CA PHE A 62 2.73 -8.51 -15.05
C PHE A 62 1.84 -8.20 -16.27
N LEU A 63 2.33 -7.38 -17.21
CA LEU A 63 1.60 -7.09 -18.45
C LEU A 63 1.47 -8.33 -19.35
N ASP A 64 2.48 -9.19 -19.38
CA ASP A 64 2.42 -10.46 -20.10
C ASP A 64 1.43 -11.43 -19.46
N ALA A 65 1.42 -11.53 -18.13
CA ALA A 65 0.44 -12.33 -17.39
C ALA A 65 -1.01 -11.87 -17.62
N LEU A 66 -1.25 -10.56 -17.74
CA LEU A 66 -2.58 -10.02 -18.08
C LEU A 66 -3.02 -10.33 -19.51
N LYS A 67 -2.08 -10.46 -20.46
CA LYS A 67 -2.34 -10.77 -21.87
C LYS A 67 -2.40 -12.27 -22.15
N ASP A 68 -2.10 -13.11 -21.15
CA ASP A 68 -2.15 -14.55 -21.28
C ASP A 68 -3.57 -15.03 -21.59
N LYS A 69 -3.69 -16.18 -22.26
CA LYS A 69 -4.97 -16.85 -22.51
C LYS A 69 -5.62 -17.33 -21.21
N ALA A 70 -4.80 -17.63 -20.20
CA ALA A 70 -5.16 -18.01 -18.84
C ALA A 70 -4.49 -17.07 -17.82
N PRO A 71 -5.01 -15.83 -17.66
CA PRO A 71 -4.36 -14.81 -16.84
C PRO A 71 -4.34 -15.13 -15.34
N ILE A 72 -5.32 -15.89 -14.83
CA ILE A 72 -5.40 -16.25 -13.40
C ILE A 72 -4.19 -17.13 -12.97
N PRO A 73 -3.90 -18.28 -13.61
CA PRO A 73 -2.70 -19.07 -13.29
C PRO A 73 -1.38 -18.29 -13.44
N ALA A 74 -1.27 -17.46 -14.48
CA ALA A 74 -0.06 -16.66 -14.71
C ALA A 74 0.17 -15.63 -13.58
N LEU A 75 -0.89 -14.94 -13.16
CA LEU A 75 -0.84 -13.98 -12.05
C LEU A 75 -0.64 -14.68 -10.70
N GLU A 76 -1.19 -15.87 -10.50
CA GLU A 76 -0.97 -16.64 -9.28
C GLU A 76 0.51 -17.05 -9.15
N LYS A 77 1.11 -17.52 -10.25
CA LYS A 77 2.54 -17.84 -10.31
C LYS A 77 3.38 -16.60 -9.99
N LEU A 78 3.09 -15.48 -10.65
CA LEU A 78 3.79 -14.23 -10.42
C LEU A 78 3.65 -13.75 -8.97
N SER A 79 2.48 -13.91 -8.36
CA SER A 79 2.25 -13.57 -6.95
C SER A 79 3.13 -14.39 -5.99
N LYS A 80 3.47 -15.63 -6.34
CA LYS A 80 4.34 -16.49 -5.53
C LYS A 80 5.84 -16.26 -5.77
N GLU A 81 6.22 -15.92 -7.00
CA GLU A 81 7.63 -15.73 -7.40
C GLU A 81 8.17 -14.34 -7.07
N GLU A 82 7.33 -13.32 -7.18
CA GLU A 82 7.70 -11.93 -6.91
C GLU A 82 7.74 -11.61 -5.41
N LYS A 83 8.30 -10.44 -5.08
CA LYS A 83 8.35 -9.90 -3.72
C LYS A 83 7.74 -8.51 -3.64
N GLY A 84 7.37 -8.09 -2.43
CA GLY A 84 6.89 -6.74 -2.19
C GLY A 84 5.60 -6.42 -2.94
N SER A 85 5.52 -5.21 -3.49
CA SER A 85 4.33 -4.73 -4.20
C SER A 85 4.03 -5.51 -5.48
N GLY A 86 5.03 -6.05 -6.18
CA GLY A 86 4.79 -6.86 -7.39
C GLY A 86 3.96 -8.11 -7.11
N SER A 87 4.33 -8.85 -6.06
CA SER A 87 3.56 -10.01 -5.59
C SER A 87 2.13 -9.63 -5.18
N ALA A 88 1.98 -8.51 -4.46
CA ALA A 88 0.68 -8.02 -4.02
C ALA A 88 -0.22 -7.67 -5.21
N LEU A 89 0.31 -6.90 -6.17
CA LEU A 89 -0.43 -6.49 -7.36
C LEU A 89 -0.83 -7.69 -8.21
N ALA A 90 0.07 -8.67 -8.41
CA ALA A 90 -0.25 -9.90 -9.12
C ALA A 90 -1.42 -10.65 -8.46
N GLY A 91 -1.37 -10.85 -7.15
CA GLY A 91 -2.43 -11.55 -6.41
C GLY A 91 -3.76 -10.78 -6.41
N LEU A 92 -3.73 -9.47 -6.19
CA LEU A 92 -4.93 -8.63 -6.20
C LEU A 92 -5.62 -8.59 -7.58
N ASN A 93 -4.85 -8.54 -8.67
CA ASN A 93 -5.40 -8.58 -10.02
C ASN A 93 -5.88 -9.98 -10.40
N GLY A 94 -5.17 -11.03 -10.00
CA GLY A 94 -5.63 -12.41 -10.16
C GLY A 94 -6.99 -12.62 -9.48
N ALA A 95 -7.16 -12.06 -8.28
CA ALA A 95 -8.43 -12.09 -7.57
C ALA A 95 -9.54 -11.30 -8.29
N ALA A 96 -9.23 -10.10 -8.82
CA ALA A 96 -10.20 -9.31 -9.57
C ALA A 96 -10.72 -10.04 -10.82
N ILE A 97 -9.82 -10.64 -11.62
CA ILE A 97 -10.22 -11.41 -12.80
C ILE A 97 -11.02 -12.65 -12.41
N ALA A 98 -10.69 -13.29 -11.30
CA ALA A 98 -11.44 -14.42 -10.78
C ALA A 98 -12.86 -14.01 -10.36
N ILE A 99 -13.02 -12.87 -9.69
CA ILE A 99 -14.32 -12.27 -9.33
C ILE A 99 -15.17 -11.99 -10.58
N ASP A 100 -14.59 -11.39 -11.62
CA ASP A 100 -15.30 -11.11 -12.88
C ASP A 100 -15.82 -12.39 -13.55
N LYS A 101 -15.08 -13.49 -13.38
CA LYS A 101 -15.48 -14.84 -13.84
C LYS A 101 -16.37 -15.59 -12.85
N LYS A 102 -16.72 -14.98 -11.71
CA LYS A 102 -17.46 -15.60 -10.59
C LYS A 102 -16.77 -16.85 -10.02
N ASP A 103 -15.46 -16.94 -10.16
CA ASP A 103 -14.62 -17.97 -9.58
C ASP A 103 -14.13 -17.54 -8.19
N TRP A 104 -15.03 -17.68 -7.21
CA TRP A 104 -14.79 -17.25 -5.83
C TRP A 104 -13.64 -18.03 -5.17
N ALA A 105 -13.46 -19.30 -5.51
CA ALA A 105 -12.40 -20.15 -4.95
C ALA A 105 -11.01 -19.67 -5.38
N SER A 106 -10.85 -19.36 -6.68
CA SER A 106 -9.61 -18.79 -7.20
C SER A 106 -9.37 -17.39 -6.64
N ALA A 107 -10.41 -16.56 -6.48
CA ALA A 107 -10.27 -15.24 -5.87
C ALA A 107 -9.78 -15.31 -4.42
N MET A 108 -10.36 -16.20 -3.60
CA MET A 108 -9.92 -16.42 -2.23
C MET A 108 -8.48 -16.94 -2.15
N THR A 109 -8.10 -17.85 -3.05
CA THR A 109 -6.72 -18.37 -3.14
C THR A 109 -5.73 -17.26 -3.46
N ALA A 110 -6.07 -16.39 -4.42
CA ALA A 110 -5.25 -15.25 -4.79
C ALA A 110 -5.08 -14.24 -3.64
N TYR A 111 -6.14 -13.90 -2.91
CA TYR A 111 -6.03 -13.07 -1.72
C TYR A 111 -5.20 -13.72 -0.61
N LYS A 112 -5.39 -15.03 -0.38
CA LYS A 112 -4.60 -15.79 0.61
C LYS A 112 -3.10 -15.73 0.31
N ASN A 113 -2.71 -15.85 -0.96
CA ASN A 113 -1.30 -15.74 -1.36
C ASN A 113 -0.72 -14.36 -0.99
N VAL A 114 -1.49 -13.27 -1.16
CA VAL A 114 -1.06 -11.92 -0.75
C VAL A 114 -0.89 -11.82 0.77
N ILE A 115 -1.84 -12.38 1.52
CA ILE A 115 -1.85 -12.36 3.00
C ILE A 115 -0.65 -13.11 3.57
N ASP A 116 -0.38 -14.31 3.04
CA ASP A 116 0.66 -15.21 3.55
C ASP A 116 2.08 -14.79 3.12
N ASN A 117 2.21 -13.92 2.10
CA ASN A 117 3.52 -13.48 1.63
C ASN A 117 4.17 -12.47 2.61
N LYS A 118 5.23 -12.90 3.30
CA LYS A 118 5.96 -12.07 4.27
C LYS A 118 6.58 -10.80 3.69
N SER A 119 6.88 -10.78 2.39
CA SER A 119 7.47 -9.61 1.71
C SER A 119 6.45 -8.52 1.38
N VAL A 120 5.15 -8.82 1.43
CA VAL A 120 4.08 -7.87 1.12
C VAL A 120 3.81 -6.95 2.31
N ASP A 121 3.70 -5.65 2.04
CA ASP A 121 3.38 -4.63 3.03
C ASP A 121 2.00 -4.82 3.66
N LYS A 122 1.88 -4.42 4.93
CA LYS A 122 0.65 -4.58 5.73
C LYS A 122 -0.59 -4.00 5.03
N ALA A 123 -0.47 -2.86 4.36
CA ALA A 123 -1.60 -2.22 3.69
C ALA A 123 -2.23 -3.10 2.59
N TYR A 124 -1.43 -3.86 1.85
CA TYR A 124 -1.94 -4.80 0.84
C TYR A 124 -2.55 -6.05 1.47
N LYS A 125 -1.97 -6.54 2.56
CA LYS A 125 -2.52 -7.67 3.33
C LYS A 125 -3.87 -7.33 3.94
N ASP A 126 -3.97 -6.16 4.56
CA ASP A 126 -5.22 -5.68 5.17
C ASP A 126 -6.33 -5.57 4.10
N LEU A 127 -6.00 -5.04 2.91
CA LEU A 127 -6.93 -5.01 1.78
C LEU A 127 -7.35 -6.43 1.36
N ALA A 128 -6.39 -7.35 1.19
CA ALA A 128 -6.67 -8.73 0.79
C ALA A 128 -7.55 -9.45 1.83
N ILE A 129 -7.32 -9.22 3.13
CA ILE A 129 -8.17 -9.76 4.22
C ILE A 129 -9.60 -9.25 4.09
N ILE A 130 -9.80 -7.93 3.91
CA ILE A 130 -11.14 -7.36 3.78
C ILE A 130 -11.88 -7.96 2.58
N GLN A 131 -11.22 -8.06 1.44
CA GLN A 131 -11.85 -8.56 0.22
C GLN A 131 -12.14 -10.06 0.32
N MET A 132 -11.21 -10.84 0.88
CA MET A 132 -11.41 -12.26 1.12
C MET A 132 -12.58 -12.51 2.09
N VAL A 133 -12.65 -11.78 3.21
CA VAL A 133 -13.76 -11.89 4.16
C VAL A 133 -15.08 -11.48 3.52
N SER A 134 -15.10 -10.48 2.65
CA SER A 134 -16.31 -10.07 1.92
C SER A 134 -16.81 -11.19 1.00
N ILE A 135 -15.91 -11.85 0.25
CA ILE A 135 -16.28 -13.00 -0.59
C ILE A 135 -16.76 -14.16 0.27
N GLN A 136 -16.09 -14.47 1.38
CA GLN A 136 -16.50 -15.56 2.26
C GLN A 136 -17.87 -15.29 2.89
N LEU A 137 -18.16 -14.03 3.22
CA LEU A 137 -19.46 -13.64 3.76
C LEU A 137 -20.60 -13.95 2.78
N ASP A 138 -20.41 -13.61 1.51
CA ASP A 138 -21.44 -13.64 0.47
C ASP A 138 -21.51 -14.99 -0.27
N HIS A 139 -20.40 -15.72 -0.37
CA HIS A 139 -20.25 -16.87 -1.26
C HIS A 139 -19.70 -18.14 -0.60
N ASP A 140 -19.29 -18.09 0.67
CA ASP A 140 -18.88 -19.29 1.42
C ASP A 140 -19.91 -19.62 2.52
N GLU A 141 -20.74 -20.61 2.25
CA GLU A 141 -21.74 -21.11 3.20
C GLU A 141 -21.10 -21.72 4.45
N LYS A 142 -19.87 -22.24 4.34
CA LYS A 142 -19.14 -22.86 5.45
C LYS A 142 -18.43 -21.85 6.32
N ALA A 143 -18.26 -20.61 5.85
CA ALA A 143 -17.62 -19.56 6.63
C ALA A 143 -18.45 -19.21 7.87
N THR A 144 -17.83 -19.40 9.04
CA THR A 144 -18.45 -19.05 10.33
C THR A 144 -18.19 -17.59 10.66
N GLY A 145 -19.15 -16.91 11.30
CA GLY A 145 -18.96 -15.53 11.72
C GLY A 145 -17.77 -15.36 12.68
N ALA A 146 -17.48 -16.36 13.51
CA ALA A 146 -16.33 -16.35 14.41
C ALA A 146 -14.99 -16.29 13.64
N ASP A 147 -14.83 -17.09 12.59
CA ASP A 147 -13.60 -17.12 11.79
C ASP A 147 -13.39 -15.82 11.00
N LEU A 148 -14.48 -15.27 10.46
CA LEU A 148 -14.46 -13.99 9.73
C LEU A 148 -14.10 -12.83 10.66
N LEU A 149 -14.73 -12.74 11.84
CA LEU A 149 -14.40 -11.71 12.83
C LEU A 149 -12.97 -11.84 13.36
N LYS A 150 -12.48 -13.08 13.53
CA LYS A 150 -11.08 -13.32 13.93
C LYS A 150 -10.09 -12.76 12.89
N SER A 151 -10.40 -12.94 11.60
CA SER A 151 -9.59 -12.39 10.50
C SER A 151 -9.59 -10.85 10.49
N LEU A 152 -10.71 -10.21 10.84
CA LEU A 152 -10.84 -8.74 10.86
C LEU A 152 -10.28 -8.09 12.14
N SER A 153 -10.19 -8.83 13.24
CA SER A 153 -9.79 -8.31 14.56
C SER A 153 -8.49 -7.47 14.53
N PRO A 154 -7.40 -7.87 13.85
CA PRO A 154 -6.19 -7.06 13.80
C PRO A 154 -6.36 -5.72 13.07
N LEU A 155 -7.25 -5.67 12.06
CA LEU A 155 -7.54 -4.45 11.28
C LEU A 155 -8.43 -3.49 12.07
N ILE A 156 -9.38 -4.04 12.84
CA ILE A 156 -10.26 -3.27 13.73
C ILE A 156 -9.47 -2.67 14.90
N ALA A 157 -8.48 -3.39 15.43
CA ALA A 157 -7.62 -2.89 16.49
C ALA A 157 -6.68 -1.76 16.02
N ASP A 158 -6.28 -1.76 14.74
CA ASP A 158 -5.37 -0.77 14.17
C ASP A 158 -6.10 0.51 13.72
N LYS A 159 -6.36 1.41 14.66
CA LYS A 159 -7.04 2.70 14.42
C LYS A 159 -6.32 3.64 13.44
N LYS A 160 -5.04 3.37 13.14
CA LYS A 160 -4.27 4.18 12.18
C LYS A 160 -4.35 3.62 10.76
N SER A 161 -4.82 2.39 10.59
CA SER A 161 -4.96 1.77 9.28
C SER A 161 -6.05 2.47 8.47
N PRO A 162 -5.80 2.80 7.18
CA PRO A 162 -6.84 3.29 6.27
C PRO A 162 -8.00 2.30 6.11
N TRP A 163 -7.77 1.03 6.44
CA TRP A 163 -8.73 -0.06 6.32
C TRP A 163 -9.57 -0.29 7.57
N ASN A 164 -9.31 0.44 8.65
CA ASN A 164 -9.97 0.26 9.94
C ASN A 164 -11.50 0.41 9.85
N SER A 165 -11.98 1.51 9.25
CA SER A 165 -13.40 1.78 9.11
C SER A 165 -14.12 0.74 8.25
N LYS A 166 -13.49 0.30 7.14
CA LYS A 166 -14.04 -0.76 6.31
C LYS A 166 -14.07 -2.10 7.03
N ALA A 167 -13.05 -2.43 7.84
CA ALA A 167 -13.05 -3.65 8.65
C ALA A 167 -14.17 -3.65 9.71
N ILE A 168 -14.41 -2.53 10.38
CA ILE A 168 -15.54 -2.38 11.33
C ILE A 168 -16.88 -2.54 10.60
N PHE A 169 -17.03 -1.94 9.43
CA PHE A 169 -18.26 -2.06 8.64
C PHE A 169 -18.55 -3.50 8.22
N ILE A 170 -17.54 -4.23 7.72
CA ILE A 170 -17.69 -5.65 7.38
C ILE A 170 -17.95 -6.49 8.65
N SER A 171 -17.35 -6.15 9.79
CA SER A 171 -17.67 -6.80 11.08
C SER A 171 -19.15 -6.65 11.44
N ALA A 172 -19.74 -5.47 11.25
CA ALA A 172 -21.16 -5.26 11.48
C ALA A 172 -22.01 -6.18 10.59
N LEU A 173 -21.66 -6.30 9.30
CA LEU A 173 -22.35 -7.21 8.37
C LEU A 173 -22.24 -8.67 8.81
N VAL A 174 -21.04 -9.13 9.21
CA VAL A 174 -20.80 -10.49 9.69
C VAL A 174 -21.63 -10.78 10.96
N LYS A 175 -21.61 -9.87 11.94
CA LYS A 175 -22.39 -10.02 13.18
C LYS A 175 -23.88 -10.13 12.88
N ALA A 176 -24.41 -9.27 12.02
CA ALA A 176 -25.82 -9.28 11.66
C ALA A 176 -26.24 -10.53 10.86
N SER A 177 -25.44 -10.96 9.88
CA SER A 177 -25.85 -12.01 8.93
C SER A 177 -25.50 -13.42 9.38
N LYS A 178 -24.31 -13.64 9.97
CA LYS A 178 -23.84 -14.97 10.38
C LYS A 178 -24.15 -15.27 11.85
N ASN A 179 -24.15 -14.26 12.72
CA ASN A 179 -24.33 -14.46 14.17
C ASN A 179 -25.72 -14.04 14.67
N ASN A 180 -26.56 -13.42 13.83
CA ASN A 180 -27.82 -12.77 14.25
C ASN A 180 -27.65 -11.75 15.39
N ASP A 181 -26.44 -11.21 15.56
CA ASP A 181 -26.08 -10.26 16.59
C ASP A 181 -26.30 -8.82 16.09
N LEU A 182 -27.57 -8.41 16.06
CA LEU A 182 -27.96 -7.06 15.62
C LEU A 182 -27.47 -5.98 16.59
N ALA A 183 -27.36 -6.28 17.88
CA ALA A 183 -26.88 -5.33 18.89
C ALA A 183 -25.38 -5.05 18.71
N GLY A 184 -24.57 -6.10 18.55
CA GLY A 184 -23.14 -5.96 18.26
C GLY A 184 -22.89 -5.33 16.88
N ALA A 185 -23.73 -5.62 15.89
CA ALA A 185 -23.67 -4.94 14.59
C ALA A 185 -23.98 -3.44 14.71
N GLN A 186 -25.02 -3.06 15.46
CA GLN A 186 -25.35 -1.66 15.72
C GLN A 186 -24.22 -0.94 16.46
N SER A 187 -23.60 -1.58 17.44
CA SER A 187 -22.45 -1.02 18.17
C SER A 187 -21.25 -0.70 17.25
N ASP A 188 -21.00 -1.54 16.24
CA ASP A 188 -19.96 -1.28 15.24
C ASP A 188 -20.32 -0.06 14.37
N LEU A 189 -21.59 0.08 13.97
CA LEU A 189 -22.07 1.23 13.18
C LEU A 189 -22.09 2.54 13.99
N ASP A 190 -22.37 2.48 15.28
CA ASP A 190 -22.28 3.64 16.18
C ASP A 190 -20.81 4.10 16.32
N THR A 191 -19.88 3.14 16.40
CA THR A 191 -18.44 3.42 16.39
C THR A 191 -18.05 4.17 15.11
N LEU A 192 -18.49 3.69 13.94
CA LEU A 192 -18.24 4.38 12.66
C LEU A 192 -18.86 5.77 12.62
N SER A 193 -20.08 5.93 13.13
CA SER A 193 -20.80 7.20 13.14
C SER A 193 -20.08 8.28 13.97
N SER A 194 -19.24 7.89 14.93
CA SER A 194 -18.43 8.79 15.76
C SER A 194 -17.12 9.23 15.11
N MET A 195 -16.72 8.65 13.97
CA MET A 195 -15.46 8.97 13.29
C MET A 195 -15.58 10.26 12.46
N THR A 196 -14.62 11.17 12.61
CA THR A 196 -14.66 12.53 12.03
C THR A 196 -14.13 12.66 10.59
N ASN A 197 -13.55 11.62 10.00
CA ASN A 197 -12.87 11.68 8.70
C ASN A 197 -13.36 10.61 7.69
N LEU A 198 -14.66 10.31 7.69
CA LEU A 198 -15.24 9.36 6.75
C LEU A 198 -15.86 10.07 5.53
N PRO A 199 -15.71 9.52 4.30
CA PRO A 199 -16.38 10.06 3.12
C PRO A 199 -17.90 10.07 3.29
N ALA A 200 -18.58 11.10 2.75
CA ALA A 200 -20.03 11.26 2.88
C ALA A 200 -20.82 10.04 2.38
N SER A 201 -20.46 9.49 1.21
CA SER A 201 -21.11 8.29 0.65
C SER A 201 -20.99 7.06 1.54
N PHE A 202 -19.88 6.93 2.28
CA PHE A 202 -19.69 5.84 3.23
C PHE A 202 -20.54 6.07 4.50
N MET A 203 -20.63 7.31 4.97
CA MET A 203 -21.52 7.66 6.08
C MET A 203 -22.99 7.39 5.76
N ASP A 204 -23.42 7.62 4.51
CA ASP A 204 -24.78 7.30 4.08
C ASP A 204 -25.05 5.78 4.14
N GLN A 205 -24.07 4.96 3.75
CA GLN A 205 -24.16 3.49 3.89
C GLN A 205 -24.26 3.05 5.36
N VAL A 206 -23.44 3.65 6.24
CA VAL A 206 -23.47 3.37 7.69
C VAL A 206 -24.84 3.70 8.28
N LYS A 207 -25.40 4.87 7.95
CA LYS A 207 -26.72 5.31 8.42
C LYS A 207 -27.84 4.40 7.92
N ALA A 208 -27.86 4.13 6.61
CA ALA A 208 -28.87 3.27 6.01
C ALA A 208 -28.87 1.87 6.65
N LEU A 209 -27.69 1.29 6.86
CA LEU A 209 -27.56 -0.02 7.50
C LEU A 209 -27.99 0.02 8.98
N SER A 210 -27.67 1.10 9.71
CA SER A 210 -28.10 1.29 11.09
C SER A 210 -29.62 1.37 11.22
N GLU A 211 -30.29 2.09 10.32
CA GLU A 211 -31.76 2.15 10.30
C GLU A 211 -32.38 0.76 10.08
N VAL A 212 -31.86 0.00 9.10
CA VAL A 212 -32.31 -1.38 8.85
C VAL A 212 -32.18 -2.25 10.09
N TYR A 213 -31.05 -2.17 10.81
CA TYR A 213 -30.84 -2.98 12.02
C TYR A 213 -31.73 -2.54 13.18
N LYS A 214 -31.93 -1.23 13.37
CA LYS A 214 -32.87 -0.69 14.38
C LYS A 214 -34.30 -1.16 14.14
N ILE A 215 -34.76 -1.12 12.88
CA ILE A 215 -36.09 -1.63 12.51
C ILE A 215 -36.18 -3.14 12.82
N LYS A 216 -35.18 -3.93 12.44
CA LYS A 216 -35.16 -5.38 12.72
C LYS A 216 -35.14 -5.71 14.21
N MET A 217 -34.48 -4.89 15.03
CA MET A 217 -34.48 -5.06 16.49
C MET A 217 -35.81 -4.68 17.13
N GLY A 218 -36.46 -3.60 16.66
CA GLY A 218 -37.77 -3.16 17.18
C GLY A 218 -38.97 -3.99 16.68
N SER A 219 -38.77 -4.85 15.68
CA SER A 219 -39.78 -5.77 15.15
C SER A 219 -39.81 -7.14 15.86
N LYS A 220 -38.95 -7.37 16.87
CA LYS A 220 -38.94 -8.57 17.72
C LYS A 220 -39.62 -8.29 19.06
#